data_AF-A0A7W3PK60-F1
#
_entry.id   AF-A0A7W3PK60-F1
#
_cell.length_a   1.000
_cell.length_b   1.000
_cell.length_c   1.000
_cell.angle_alpha   90.00
_cell.angle_beta   90.00
_cell.angle_gamma   90.00
#
_symmetry.space_group_name_H-M   'P 1'
#
loop_
_entity.id
_entity.type
_entity.pdbx_description
1 polymer ?
#
loop_
_entity_poly.entity_id
_entity_poly.type
_entity_poly.pdbx_seq_one_letter_code
_entity_poly.pdbx_strand_id
1 'polypeptide(L)'
;MSAHLDAARSARYWPVPLLRAVPALVLGVVITFSPDHSPRIGLLVFGGATVLMGLALALGAVARLGSDPSSRTLQVVQGVVGVVVGALALVFAQSGLPVLVALVIAWALVTGALELVAGLRRRGRSPLARDWTTVGAITLVLGLVFLVVPPDYSQQLGGIEEIDGVLTSSTVLVGLLGAYGALIGVFLVIAGLSLKWQTTTTDPAATPTDIGSTDGVPQR
;
A
#
# COMPACT_ATOMS: atom_id res chain seq x y z
N MET A 1 22.24 -15.42 -18.28
CA MET A 1 21.19 -14.79 -19.12
C MET A 1 19.89 -14.53 -18.35
N SER A 2 19.38 -15.45 -17.52
CA SER A 2 18.17 -15.27 -16.69
C SER A 2 18.25 -14.10 -15.69
N ALA A 3 19.37 -13.93 -14.97
CA ALA A 3 19.54 -12.87 -13.97
C ALA A 3 19.40 -11.44 -14.54
N HIS A 4 19.92 -11.18 -15.74
CA HIS A 4 19.77 -9.88 -16.42
C HIS A 4 18.32 -9.59 -16.82
N LEU A 5 17.55 -10.63 -17.19
CA LEU A 5 16.13 -10.49 -17.52
C LEU A 5 15.28 -10.21 -16.28
N ASP A 6 15.62 -10.77 -15.13
CA ASP A 6 14.93 -10.54 -13.85
C ASP A 6 15.19 -9.14 -13.28
N ALA A 7 16.42 -8.62 -13.44
CA ALA A 7 16.79 -7.27 -13.04
C ALA A 7 16.09 -6.21 -13.91
N ALA A 8 16.09 -6.38 -15.24
CA ALA A 8 15.40 -5.48 -16.17
C ALA A 8 13.87 -5.51 -15.98
N ARG A 9 13.30 -6.68 -15.64
CA ARG A 9 11.88 -6.80 -15.31
C ARG A 9 11.57 -6.04 -14.04
N SER A 10 12.34 -6.23 -12.95
CA SER A 10 12.16 -5.53 -11.66
C SER A 10 12.28 -4.01 -11.77
N ALA A 11 13.16 -3.50 -12.63
CA ALA A 11 13.33 -2.07 -12.92
C ALA A 11 12.09 -1.37 -13.49
N ARG A 12 11.15 -2.12 -14.10
CA ARG A 12 9.90 -1.57 -14.61
C ARG A 12 8.79 -1.52 -13.54
N TYR A 13 9.00 -2.13 -12.37
CA TYR A 13 7.97 -2.25 -11.32
C TYR A 13 8.06 -1.24 -10.17
N TRP A 14 9.22 -0.60 -9.95
CA TRP A 14 9.44 0.33 -8.82
C TRP A 14 8.47 1.53 -8.72
N PRO A 15 7.91 2.10 -9.82
CA PRO A 15 7.01 3.24 -9.69
C PRO A 15 5.64 2.88 -9.08
N VAL A 16 5.22 1.61 -9.14
CA VAL A 16 3.86 1.24 -8.71
C VAL A 16 3.66 1.32 -7.20
N PRO A 17 4.56 0.77 -6.35
CA PRO A 17 4.49 1.02 -4.91
C PRO A 17 4.50 2.51 -4.58
N LEU A 18 5.34 3.30 -5.27
CA LEU A 18 5.43 4.74 -5.01
C LEU A 18 4.16 5.50 -5.40
N LEU A 19 3.53 5.16 -6.52
CA LEU A 19 2.27 5.75 -6.95
C LEU A 19 1.13 5.43 -5.96
N ARG A 20 1.15 4.23 -5.37
CA ARG A 20 0.23 3.80 -4.31
C ARG A 20 0.53 4.44 -2.95
N ALA A 21 1.78 4.79 -2.70
CA ALA A 21 2.19 5.41 -1.45
C ALA A 21 1.62 6.82 -1.28
N VAL A 22 1.52 7.59 -2.37
CA VAL A 22 1.05 8.99 -2.31
C VAL A 22 -0.37 9.10 -1.71
N PRO A 23 -1.41 8.40 -2.21
CA PRO A 23 -2.74 8.44 -1.58
C PRO A 23 -2.76 7.96 -0.13
N ALA A 24 -1.96 6.94 0.20
CA ALA A 24 -1.88 6.41 1.57
C ALA A 24 -1.23 7.40 2.55
N LEU A 25 -0.14 8.07 2.12
CA LEU A 25 0.50 9.12 2.91
C LEU A 25 -0.41 10.34 3.06
N VAL A 26 -1.12 10.74 2.00
CA VAL A 26 -2.11 11.83 2.10
C VAL A 26 -3.19 11.47 3.11
N LEU A 27 -3.73 10.24 3.07
CA LEU A 27 -4.67 9.75 4.09
C LEU A 27 -4.10 9.89 5.51
N GLY A 28 -2.87 9.40 5.71
CA GLY A 28 -2.22 9.45 7.01
C GLY A 28 -1.97 10.87 7.52
N VAL A 29 -1.40 11.73 6.67
CA VAL A 29 -1.09 13.13 7.01
C VAL A 29 -2.35 13.92 7.29
N VAL A 30 -3.34 13.87 6.40
CA VAL A 30 -4.57 14.68 6.54
C VAL A 30 -5.32 14.29 7.82
N ILE A 31 -5.44 12.99 8.12
CA ILE A 31 -6.11 12.56 9.34
C ILE A 31 -5.31 12.91 10.59
N THR A 32 -4.01 12.57 10.63
CA THR A 32 -3.20 12.70 11.85
C THR A 32 -3.04 14.15 12.30
N PHE A 33 -2.97 15.08 11.34
CA PHE A 33 -2.82 16.51 11.63
C PHE A 33 -4.14 17.28 11.57
N SER A 34 -5.28 16.60 11.38
CA SER A 34 -6.60 17.21 11.49
C SER A 34 -7.07 17.21 12.94
N PRO A 35 -7.49 18.35 13.51
CA PRO A 35 -8.21 18.35 14.78
C PRO A 35 -9.58 17.66 14.68
N ASP A 36 -10.22 17.75 13.52
CA ASP A 36 -11.53 17.15 13.27
C ASP A 36 -11.39 15.66 12.90
N HIS A 37 -11.82 14.80 13.84
CA HIS A 37 -11.90 13.36 13.68
C HIS A 37 -13.36 12.87 13.55
N SER A 38 -14.23 13.69 12.98
CA SER A 38 -15.62 13.31 12.70
C SER A 38 -15.70 12.21 11.62
N PRO A 39 -16.80 11.43 11.58
CA PRO A 39 -16.97 10.40 10.56
C PRO A 39 -16.99 10.98 9.15
N ARG A 40 -17.43 12.24 9.00
CA ARG A 40 -17.44 12.96 7.73
C ARG A 40 -16.04 13.15 7.17
N ILE A 41 -15.10 13.64 7.99
CA ILE A 41 -13.70 13.76 7.58
C ILE A 41 -13.12 12.38 7.27
N GLY A 42 -13.38 11.38 8.12
CA GLY A 42 -12.97 10.00 7.87
C GLY A 42 -13.43 9.50 6.50
N LEU A 43 -14.71 9.67 6.15
CA LEU A 43 -15.30 9.24 4.88
C LEU A 43 -14.73 10.01 3.68
N LEU A 44 -14.56 11.33 3.78
CA LEU A 44 -14.03 12.14 2.70
C LEU A 44 -12.58 11.77 2.36
N VAL A 45 -11.73 11.67 3.38
CA VAL A 45 -10.30 11.39 3.18
C VAL A 45 -10.10 9.93 2.79
N PHE A 46 -10.80 8.99 3.43
CA PHE A 46 -10.82 7.58 3.02
C PHE A 46 -11.29 7.41 1.57
N GLY A 47 -12.42 8.05 1.23
CA GLY A 47 -13.02 7.96 -0.09
C GLY A 47 -12.09 8.51 -1.18
N GLY A 48 -11.53 9.70 -0.96
CA GLY A 48 -10.56 10.29 -1.89
C GLY A 48 -9.31 9.41 -2.05
N ALA A 49 -8.72 8.95 -0.94
CA ALA A 49 -7.52 8.13 -0.98
C ALA A 49 -7.74 6.78 -1.67
N THR A 50 -8.85 6.10 -1.40
CA THR A 50 -9.18 4.80 -2.00
C THR A 50 -9.54 4.91 -3.48
N VAL A 51 -10.21 5.99 -3.91
CA VAL A 51 -10.41 6.28 -5.34
C VAL A 51 -9.06 6.48 -6.03
N LEU A 52 -8.19 7.34 -5.49
CA LEU A 52 -6.87 7.60 -6.09
C LEU A 52 -6.00 6.34 -6.16
N MET A 53 -6.01 5.53 -5.10
CA MET A 53 -5.33 4.23 -5.05
C MET A 53 -5.89 3.28 -6.11
N GLY A 54 -7.22 3.22 -6.24
CA GLY A 54 -7.88 2.34 -7.20
C GLY A 54 -7.60 2.74 -8.66
N LEU A 55 -7.61 4.05 -8.95
CA LEU A 55 -7.24 4.59 -10.26
C LEU A 55 -5.77 4.31 -10.58
N ALA A 56 -4.86 4.47 -9.61
CA ALA A 56 -3.45 4.14 -9.77
C ALA A 56 -3.24 2.66 -10.16
N LEU A 57 -3.97 1.74 -9.52
CA LEU A 57 -3.94 0.31 -9.83
C LEU A 57 -4.52 0.01 -11.22
N ALA A 58 -5.65 0.62 -11.59
CA ALA A 58 -6.27 0.45 -12.90
C ALA A 58 -5.35 0.96 -14.03
N LEU A 59 -4.79 2.17 -13.88
CA LEU A 59 -3.84 2.75 -14.83
C LEU A 59 -2.57 1.91 -14.93
N GLY A 60 -2.05 1.43 -13.79
CA GLY A 60 -0.90 0.53 -13.75
C GLY A 60 -1.14 -0.80 -14.47
N ALA A 61 -2.36 -1.33 -14.40
CA ALA A 61 -2.76 -2.54 -15.12
C ALA A 61 -2.79 -2.32 -16.65
N VAL A 62 -3.27 -1.16 -17.10
CA VAL A 62 -3.30 -0.77 -18.53
C VAL A 62 -1.89 -0.50 -19.06
N ALA A 63 -1.06 0.25 -18.33
CA ALA A 63 0.30 0.58 -18.76
C ALA A 63 1.24 -0.64 -18.87
N ARG A 64 0.81 -1.80 -18.37
CA ARG A 64 1.57 -3.07 -18.35
C ARG A 64 0.92 -4.16 -19.19
N LEU A 65 0.27 -3.78 -20.28
CA LEU A 65 -0.16 -4.70 -21.35
C LEU A 65 1.05 -5.59 -21.76
N GLY A 66 0.99 -6.88 -21.44
CA GLY A 66 2.08 -7.86 -21.64
C GLY A 66 2.61 -8.55 -20.37
N SER A 67 2.18 -8.12 -19.17
CA SER A 67 2.47 -8.80 -17.89
C SER A 67 1.56 -10.02 -17.65
N ASP A 68 1.93 -10.86 -16.65
CA ASP A 68 1.17 -12.05 -16.22
C ASP A 68 -0.34 -11.73 -16.08
N PRO A 69 -1.23 -12.39 -16.86
CA PRO A 69 -2.66 -12.13 -16.86
C PRO A 69 -3.30 -12.21 -15.47
N SER A 70 -2.83 -13.10 -14.61
CA SER A 70 -3.38 -13.27 -13.26
C SER A 70 -3.09 -12.05 -12.37
N SER A 71 -1.90 -11.47 -12.51
CA SER A 71 -1.50 -10.25 -11.81
C SER A 71 -2.27 -9.02 -12.29
N ARG A 72 -2.60 -8.99 -13.59
CA ARG A 72 -3.39 -7.92 -14.21
C ARG A 72 -4.83 -7.95 -13.71
N THR A 73 -5.50 -9.10 -13.78
CA THR A 73 -6.88 -9.26 -13.29
C THR A 73 -6.99 -8.83 -11.84
N LEU A 74 -6.03 -9.21 -11.01
CA LEU A 74 -6.02 -8.84 -9.60
C LEU A 74 -5.90 -7.33 -9.36
N GLN A 75 -5.01 -6.65 -10.08
CA GLN A 75 -4.88 -5.19 -10.01
C GLN A 75 -6.15 -4.48 -10.49
N VAL A 76 -6.80 -4.98 -11.55
CA VAL A 76 -8.07 -4.41 -12.05
C VAL A 76 -9.18 -4.58 -11.02
N VAL A 77 -9.33 -5.78 -10.44
CA VAL A 77 -10.35 -6.05 -9.42
C VAL A 77 -10.15 -5.14 -8.20
N GLN A 78 -8.93 -5.02 -7.69
CA GLN A 78 -8.61 -4.12 -6.58
C GLN A 78 -8.85 -2.65 -6.95
N GLY A 79 -8.51 -2.26 -8.18
CA GLY A 79 -8.76 -0.93 -8.71
C GLY A 79 -10.25 -0.59 -8.69
N VAL A 80 -11.07 -1.48 -9.23
CA VAL A 80 -12.54 -1.34 -9.26
C VAL A 80 -13.11 -1.30 -7.85
N VAL A 81 -12.72 -2.21 -6.97
CA VAL A 81 -13.18 -2.24 -5.57
C VAL A 81 -12.83 -0.92 -4.86
N GLY A 82 -11.59 -0.45 -5.01
CA GLY A 82 -11.15 0.82 -4.41
C GLY A 82 -11.94 2.03 -4.92
N VAL A 83 -12.16 2.11 -6.23
CA VAL A 83 -12.96 3.20 -6.83
C VAL A 83 -14.41 3.13 -6.39
N VAL A 84 -15.04 1.96 -6.39
CA VAL A 84 -16.45 1.80 -6.00
C VAL A 84 -16.65 2.14 -4.52
N VAL A 85 -15.85 1.54 -3.63
CA VAL A 85 -15.99 1.80 -2.19
C VAL A 85 -15.64 3.25 -1.87
N GLY A 86 -14.61 3.80 -2.50
CA GLY A 86 -14.24 5.19 -2.31
C GLY A 86 -15.30 6.17 -2.80
N ALA A 87 -15.92 5.91 -3.97
CA ALA A 87 -17.04 6.69 -4.46
C ALA A 87 -18.26 6.61 -3.53
N LEU A 88 -18.57 5.42 -3.01
CA LEU A 88 -19.63 5.26 -2.00
C LEU A 88 -19.31 6.08 -0.74
N ALA A 89 -18.06 6.07 -0.25
CA ALA A 89 -17.68 6.86 0.91
C ALA A 89 -17.86 8.37 0.68
N LEU A 90 -17.53 8.86 -0.52
CA LEU A 90 -17.73 10.27 -0.89
C LEU A 90 -19.22 10.64 -1.00
N VAL A 91 -20.03 9.79 -1.63
CA VAL A 91 -21.48 10.01 -1.79
C VAL A 91 -22.18 10.02 -0.44
N PHE A 92 -21.82 9.10 0.45
CA PHE A 92 -22.42 8.93 1.77
C PHE A 92 -21.62 9.61 2.89
N ALA A 93 -20.81 10.62 2.57
CA ALA A 93 -19.93 11.28 3.54
C ALA A 93 -20.66 11.92 4.74
N GLN A 94 -21.97 12.16 4.61
CA GLN A 94 -22.82 12.75 5.66
C GLN A 94 -23.59 11.70 6.48
N SER A 95 -23.40 10.41 6.21
CA SER A 95 -24.19 9.31 6.80
C SER A 95 -23.66 8.80 8.14
N GLY A 96 -22.59 9.41 8.68
CA GLY A 96 -22.11 9.15 10.03
C GLY A 96 -21.23 7.90 10.19
N LEU A 97 -20.96 7.55 11.45
CA LEU A 97 -20.00 6.51 11.83
C LEU A 97 -20.32 5.10 11.28
N PRO A 98 -21.58 4.62 11.28
CA PRO A 98 -21.88 3.28 10.80
C PRO A 98 -21.47 3.06 9.34
N VAL A 99 -21.63 4.07 8.48
CA VAL A 99 -21.23 4.00 7.07
C VAL A 99 -19.71 3.98 6.93
N LEU A 100 -18.99 4.80 7.70
CA LEU A 100 -17.52 4.76 7.73
C LEU A 100 -17.03 3.36 8.08
N VAL A 101 -17.56 2.78 9.18
CA VAL A 101 -17.16 1.46 9.65
C VAL A 101 -17.47 0.39 8.61
N ALA A 102 -18.69 0.37 8.06
CA ALA A 102 -19.09 -0.62 7.07
C ALA A 102 -18.22 -0.58 5.80
N LEU A 103 -17.94 0.62 5.27
CA LEU A 103 -17.15 0.77 4.06
C LEU A 103 -15.68 0.42 4.27
N VAL A 104 -15.09 0.84 5.40
CA VAL A 104 -13.69 0.49 5.72
C VAL A 104 -13.55 -1.02 5.92
N ILE A 105 -14.45 -1.66 6.65
CA ILE A 105 -14.44 -3.13 6.84
C ILE A 105 -14.61 -3.84 5.49
N ALA A 106 -15.61 -3.47 4.69
CA ALA A 106 -15.85 -4.12 3.40
C ALA A 106 -14.64 -4.01 2.47
N TRP A 107 -14.07 -2.81 2.36
CA TRP A 107 -12.87 -2.59 1.57
C TRP A 107 -11.65 -3.33 2.11
N ALA A 108 -11.45 -3.32 3.42
CA ALA A 108 -10.31 -3.96 4.08
C ALA A 108 -10.34 -5.48 3.92
N LEU A 109 -11.52 -6.09 4.09
CA LEU A 109 -11.69 -7.52 3.90
C LEU A 109 -11.44 -7.95 2.46
N VAL A 110 -12.02 -7.24 1.48
CA VAL A 110 -11.86 -7.59 0.06
C VAL A 110 -10.43 -7.35 -0.38
N THR A 111 -9.89 -6.14 -0.19
CA THR A 111 -8.56 -5.77 -0.67
C THR A 111 -7.47 -6.53 0.08
N GLY A 112 -7.58 -6.62 1.41
CA GLY A 112 -6.63 -7.32 2.26
C GLY A 112 -6.57 -8.81 1.98
N ALA A 113 -7.72 -9.48 1.81
CA ALA A 113 -7.74 -10.90 1.46
C ALA A 113 -7.15 -11.15 0.06
N LEU A 114 -7.49 -10.32 -0.92
CA LEU A 114 -6.96 -10.42 -2.28
C LEU A 114 -5.43 -10.29 -2.31
N GLU A 115 -4.85 -9.31 -1.60
CA GLU A 115 -3.40 -9.13 -1.53
C GLU A 115 -2.72 -10.25 -0.73
N LEU A 116 -3.29 -10.64 0.41
CA LEU A 116 -2.72 -11.70 1.24
C LEU A 116 -2.69 -13.03 0.49
N VAL A 117 -3.80 -13.45 -0.14
CA VAL A 117 -3.87 -14.70 -0.90
C VAL A 117 -2.90 -14.68 -2.08
N ALA A 118 -2.78 -13.55 -2.78
CA ALA A 118 -1.84 -13.43 -3.90
C ALA A 118 -0.37 -13.47 -3.47
N GLY A 119 -0.04 -12.83 -2.34
CA GLY A 119 1.28 -12.92 -1.73
C GLY A 119 1.63 -14.35 -1.33
N LEU A 120 0.71 -15.04 -0.65
CA LEU A 120 0.91 -16.42 -0.21
C LEU A 120 1.05 -17.40 -1.38
N ARG A 121 0.22 -17.28 -2.44
CA ARG A 121 0.29 -18.14 -3.64
C ARG A 121 1.60 -17.97 -4.42
N ARG A 122 2.25 -16.81 -4.32
CA ARG A 122 3.48 -16.48 -5.04
C ARG A 122 4.73 -16.53 -4.16
N ARG A 123 4.59 -17.00 -2.91
CA ARG A 123 5.68 -17.10 -1.95
C ARG A 123 6.83 -17.93 -2.54
N GLY A 124 8.04 -17.38 -2.47
CA GLY A 124 9.25 -18.00 -3.03
C GLY A 124 9.41 -17.90 -4.55
N ARG A 125 8.46 -17.30 -5.28
CA ARG A 125 8.51 -17.16 -6.74
C ARG A 125 8.71 -15.72 -7.22
N SER A 126 8.49 -14.72 -6.35
CA SER A 126 8.62 -13.31 -6.69
C SER A 126 8.99 -12.47 -5.46
N PRO A 127 9.88 -11.46 -5.59
CA PRO A 127 10.14 -10.48 -4.53
C PRO A 127 8.87 -9.74 -4.09
N LEU A 128 7.92 -9.50 -5.01
CA LEU A 128 6.66 -8.82 -4.72
C LEU A 128 5.74 -9.62 -3.79
N ALA A 129 5.95 -10.94 -3.65
CA ALA A 129 5.09 -11.77 -2.81
C ALA A 129 5.09 -11.34 -1.34
N ARG A 130 6.25 -10.88 -0.83
CA ARG A 130 6.38 -10.40 0.55
C ARG A 130 5.58 -9.11 0.75
N ASP A 131 5.73 -8.15 -0.14
CA ASP A 131 5.03 -6.87 -0.05
C ASP A 131 3.51 -7.06 -0.04
N TRP A 132 2.99 -7.92 -0.92
CA TRP A 132 1.56 -8.20 -1.01
C TRP A 132 1.04 -8.92 0.24
N THR A 133 1.83 -9.84 0.80
CA THR A 133 1.48 -10.49 2.07
C THR A 133 1.42 -9.46 3.20
N THR A 134 2.41 -8.57 3.29
CA THR A 134 2.48 -7.54 4.34
C THR A 134 1.35 -6.52 4.22
N VAL A 135 1.12 -5.94 3.04
CA VAL A 135 0.05 -4.96 2.84
C VAL A 135 -1.32 -5.62 3.05
N GLY A 136 -1.53 -6.82 2.53
CA GLY A 136 -2.76 -7.57 2.72
C GLY A 136 -3.04 -7.89 4.18
N ALA A 137 -2.03 -8.33 4.94
CA ALA A 137 -2.16 -8.63 6.36
C ALA A 137 -2.48 -7.36 7.18
N ILE A 138 -1.75 -6.26 6.97
CA ILE A 138 -2.00 -4.99 7.66
C ILE A 138 -3.40 -4.46 7.34
N THR A 139 -3.83 -4.58 6.08
CA THR A 139 -5.18 -4.17 5.65
C THR A 139 -6.27 -5.01 6.32
N LEU A 140 -6.08 -6.33 6.46
CA LEU A 140 -7.01 -7.17 7.20
C LEU A 140 -7.03 -6.84 8.70
N VAL A 141 -5.87 -6.53 9.29
CA VAL A 141 -5.78 -6.07 10.68
C VAL A 141 -6.57 -4.78 10.87
N LEU A 142 -6.51 -3.83 9.94
CA LEU A 142 -7.36 -2.64 9.98
C LEU A 142 -8.85 -3.00 10.06
N GLY A 143 -9.31 -3.88 9.16
CA GLY A 143 -10.71 -4.33 9.15
C GLY A 143 -11.12 -5.03 10.45
N LEU A 144 -10.23 -5.86 11.02
CA LEU A 144 -10.46 -6.53 12.30
C LEU A 144 -10.55 -5.53 13.46
N VAL A 145 -9.66 -4.54 13.51
CA VAL A 145 -9.68 -3.50 14.55
C VAL A 145 -10.99 -2.70 14.46
N PHE A 146 -11.42 -2.32 13.26
CA PHE A 146 -12.70 -1.64 13.04
C PHE A 146 -13.91 -2.46 13.49
N LEU A 147 -13.84 -3.79 13.40
CA LEU A 147 -14.89 -4.69 13.84
C LEU A 147 -14.96 -4.82 15.37
N VAL A 148 -13.82 -4.74 16.05
CA VAL A 148 -13.72 -4.99 17.50
C VAL A 148 -13.96 -3.71 18.32
N VAL A 149 -13.72 -2.52 17.76
CA VAL A 149 -13.99 -1.25 18.45
C VAL A 149 -15.50 -1.04 18.62
N PRO A 150 -16.00 -0.88 19.86
CA PRO A 150 -17.42 -0.63 20.10
C PRO A 150 -17.89 0.68 19.45
N PRO A 151 -19.05 0.71 18.77
CA PRO A 151 -19.53 1.91 18.07
C PRO A 151 -19.97 3.02 19.04
N ASP A 152 -20.35 2.66 20.26
CA ASP A 152 -20.81 3.53 21.34
C ASP A 152 -19.72 3.89 22.37
N TYR A 153 -18.45 3.60 22.06
CA TYR A 153 -17.32 3.99 22.89
C TYR A 153 -17.26 5.51 23.11
N SER A 154 -17.30 5.91 24.39
CA SER A 154 -17.19 7.30 24.82
C SER A 154 -16.56 7.32 26.21
N GLN A 155 -15.33 7.80 26.31
CA GLN A 155 -14.60 7.94 27.57
C GLN A 155 -14.24 9.40 27.78
N GLN A 156 -14.65 9.97 28.90
CA GLN A 156 -14.25 11.33 29.26
C GLN A 156 -12.74 11.34 29.56
N LEU A 157 -12.02 12.27 28.93
CA LEU A 157 -10.63 12.53 29.28
C LEU A 157 -10.61 13.18 30.67
N GLY A 158 -9.59 12.82 31.44
CA GLY A 158 -9.38 13.29 32.79
C GLY A 158 -8.03 12.76 33.31
N GLY A 159 -7.71 13.05 34.56
CA GLY A 159 -6.44 12.67 35.18
C GLY A 159 -5.91 13.80 36.05
N ILE A 160 -4.66 13.65 36.50
CA ILE A 160 -3.96 14.64 37.34
C ILE A 160 -3.74 15.96 36.58
N GLU A 161 -3.70 15.89 35.26
CA GLU A 161 -3.49 17.01 34.34
C GLU A 161 -4.80 17.69 33.88
N GLU A 162 -5.97 17.21 34.34
CA GLU A 162 -7.30 17.82 34.12
C GLU A 162 -7.58 18.18 32.63
N ILE A 163 -7.24 17.27 31.72
CA ILE A 163 -7.41 17.47 30.28
C ILE A 163 -8.90 17.42 29.93
N ASP A 164 -9.44 18.55 29.45
CA ASP A 164 -10.80 18.64 28.93
C ASP A 164 -10.95 17.88 27.60
N GLY A 165 -11.88 16.92 27.53
CA GLY A 165 -12.23 16.24 26.28
C GLY A 165 -12.99 14.94 26.46
N VAL A 166 -13.41 14.34 25.34
CA VAL A 166 -14.03 13.00 25.31
C VAL A 166 -13.39 12.22 24.17
N LEU A 167 -12.85 11.04 24.48
CA LEU A 167 -12.39 10.08 23.49
C LEU A 167 -13.58 9.26 23.01
N THR A 168 -13.98 9.47 21.76
CA THR A 168 -15.12 8.79 21.13
C THR A 168 -14.67 7.71 20.16
N SER A 169 -15.57 6.78 19.81
CA SER A 169 -15.34 5.80 18.73
C SER A 169 -14.89 6.47 17.43
N SER A 170 -15.46 7.62 17.11
CA SER A 170 -15.09 8.37 15.89
C SER A 170 -13.63 8.80 15.94
N THR A 171 -13.19 9.40 17.06
CA THR A 171 -11.80 9.81 17.27
C THR A 171 -10.85 8.63 17.12
N VAL A 172 -11.16 7.51 17.77
CA VAL A 172 -10.34 6.29 17.73
C VAL A 172 -10.25 5.72 16.31
N LEU A 173 -11.41 5.51 15.66
CA LEU A 173 -11.46 4.86 14.35
C LEU A 173 -10.89 5.72 13.23
N VAL A 174 -11.20 7.01 13.21
CA VAL A 174 -10.60 7.94 12.24
C VAL A 174 -9.10 8.03 12.50
N GLY A 175 -8.64 8.18 13.74
CA GLY A 175 -7.21 8.17 14.07
C GLY A 175 -6.48 6.90 13.63
N LEU A 176 -7.08 5.72 13.85
CA LEU A 176 -6.54 4.43 13.38
C LEU A 176 -6.46 4.34 11.86
N LEU A 177 -7.43 4.90 11.14
CA LEU A 177 -7.39 4.99 9.69
C LEU A 177 -6.22 5.86 9.20
N GLY A 178 -5.93 6.96 9.91
CA GLY A 178 -4.74 7.78 9.68
C GLY A 178 -3.44 7.02 9.93
N ALA A 179 -3.35 6.33 11.07
CA ALA A 179 -2.19 5.49 11.40
C ALA A 179 -1.95 4.40 10.34
N TYR A 180 -3.01 3.77 9.85
CA TYR A 180 -2.94 2.82 8.74
C TYR A 180 -2.40 3.47 7.46
N GLY A 181 -2.93 4.65 7.08
CA GLY A 181 -2.46 5.39 5.92
C GLY A 181 -0.97 5.72 5.99
N ALA A 182 -0.51 6.21 7.14
CA ALA A 182 0.90 6.50 7.38
C ALA A 182 1.77 5.23 7.29
N LEU A 183 1.36 4.14 7.95
CA LEU A 183 2.09 2.87 7.97
C LEU A 183 2.25 2.29 6.56
N ILE A 184 1.15 2.17 5.81
CA ILE A 184 1.16 1.65 4.44
C ILE A 184 1.91 2.59 3.50
N GLY A 185 1.71 3.90 3.65
CA GLY A 185 2.40 4.91 2.85
C GLY A 185 3.92 4.79 2.98
N VAL A 186 4.44 4.77 4.21
CA VAL A 186 5.87 4.61 4.49
C VAL A 186 6.38 3.25 3.98
N PHE A 187 5.65 2.17 4.25
CA PHE A 187 6.02 0.84 3.77
C PHE A 187 6.18 0.81 2.24
N LEU A 188 5.23 1.39 1.50
CA LEU A 188 5.24 1.42 0.05
C LEU A 188 6.34 2.33 -0.54
N VAL A 189 6.66 3.44 0.14
CA VAL A 189 7.83 4.27 -0.23
C VAL A 189 9.11 3.43 -0.11
N ILE A 190 9.31 2.76 1.03
CA ILE A 190 10.49 1.92 1.27
C ILE A 190 10.56 0.80 0.22
N ALA A 191 9.44 0.11 -0.04
CA ALA A 191 9.37 -0.94 -1.05
C ALA A 191 9.73 -0.42 -2.46
N GLY A 192 9.18 0.73 -2.86
CA GLY A 192 9.48 1.37 -4.15
C GLY A 192 10.95 1.76 -4.30
N LEU A 193 11.53 2.40 -3.28
CA LEU A 193 12.94 2.80 -3.30
C LEU A 193 13.89 1.60 -3.23
N SER A 194 13.53 0.55 -2.47
CA SER A 194 14.29 -0.69 -2.41
C SER A 194 14.37 -1.36 -3.79
N LEU A 195 13.26 -1.43 -4.52
CA LEU A 195 13.23 -1.94 -5.90
C LEU A 195 14.09 -1.09 -6.85
N LYS A 196 14.08 0.25 -6.68
CA LYS A 196 14.91 1.15 -7.48
C LYS A 196 16.40 0.87 -7.26
N TRP A 197 16.86 0.77 -6.01
CA TRP A 197 18.29 0.63 -5.73
C TRP A 197 18.86 -0.76 -6.03
N GLN A 198 18.06 -1.82 -5.94
CA GLN A 198 18.48 -3.16 -6.38
C GLN A 198 18.89 -3.18 -7.87
N THR A 199 18.39 -2.25 -8.68
CA THR A 199 18.79 -2.14 -10.10
C THR A 199 20.14 -1.46 -10.31
N THR A 200 20.62 -0.64 -9.36
CA THR A 200 21.88 0.12 -9.49
C THR A 200 23.10 -0.69 -9.02
N THR A 201 22.92 -1.61 -8.07
CA THR A 201 24.03 -2.38 -7.46
C THR A 201 24.47 -3.60 -8.28
N THR A 202 23.78 -3.97 -9.36
CA THR A 202 24.07 -5.20 -10.13
C THR A 202 25.21 -5.05 -11.17
N ASP A 203 26.19 -4.15 -10.95
CA ASP A 203 27.41 -4.13 -11.77
C ASP A 203 28.65 -3.62 -11.00
N PRO A 204 29.43 -4.53 -10.39
CA PRO A 204 30.88 -4.30 -10.25
C PRO A 204 31.76 -5.52 -10.61
N ALA A 205 31.24 -6.57 -11.24
CA ALA A 205 31.97 -7.82 -11.46
C ALA A 205 32.13 -8.23 -12.94
N ALA A 206 32.21 -7.26 -13.85
CA ALA A 206 32.84 -7.42 -15.15
C ALA A 206 34.19 -6.68 -15.13
N THR A 207 35.07 -7.02 -14.18
CA THR A 207 36.51 -6.75 -14.37
C THR A 207 36.95 -7.68 -15.50
N PRO A 208 37.39 -7.17 -16.66
CA PRO A 208 38.02 -8.03 -17.64
C PRO A 208 39.22 -8.67 -16.95
N THR A 209 39.20 -10.00 -16.80
CA THR A 209 40.38 -10.74 -16.39
C THR A 209 41.47 -10.37 -17.38
N ASP A 210 42.47 -9.63 -16.89
CA ASP A 210 43.72 -9.35 -17.55
C ASP A 210 44.30 -10.69 -18.02
N ILE A 211 44.18 -10.96 -19.32
CA ILE A 211 44.86 -12.08 -19.96
C ILE A 211 46.31 -11.63 -20.12
N GLY A 212 47.07 -11.81 -19.05
CA GLY A 212 48.52 -11.77 -19.11
C GLY A 212 48.99 -12.81 -20.12
N SER A 213 49.34 -12.38 -21.33
CA SER A 213 50.22 -13.13 -22.22
C SER A 213 51.59 -12.47 -22.20
N THR A 214 52.41 -12.90 -21.24
CA THR A 214 53.85 -12.81 -21.37
C THR A 214 54.34 -13.81 -22.42
N ASP A 215 55.42 -13.40 -23.08
CA ASP A 215 56.40 -14.21 -23.80
C ASP A 215 56.18 -14.47 -25.29
N GLY A 216 56.96 -13.71 -26.07
CA GLY A 216 57.13 -13.85 -27.50
C GLY A 216 58.13 -14.93 -27.89
N VAL A 217 57.94 -15.47 -29.09
CA VAL A 217 58.98 -16.13 -29.89
C VAL A 217 58.71 -15.78 -31.36
N PRO A 218 59.66 -15.13 -32.08
CA PRO A 218 59.56 -14.97 -33.53
C PRO A 218 59.97 -16.27 -34.23
N GLN A 219 59.10 -16.82 -35.09
CA GLN A 219 59.47 -17.92 -35.98
C GLN A 219 60.17 -17.36 -37.23
N ARG A 220 61.35 -17.92 -37.52
CA ARG A 220 62.11 -17.73 -38.76
C ARG A 220 61.52 -18.58 -39.88
#